data_AF-A0A2E6H1A8-F1
#
_entry.id   AF-A0A2E6H1A8-F1
#
_cell.length_a   1.000
_cell.length_b   1.000
_cell.length_c   1.000
_cell.angle_alpha   90.00
_cell.angle_beta   90.00
_cell.angle_gamma   90.00
#
_symmetry.space_group_name_H-M   'P 1'
#
loop_
_entity.id
_entity.type
_entity.pdbx_description
1 polymer ?
#
loop_
_entity_poly.entity_id
_entity_poly.type
_entity_poly.pdbx_seq_one_letter_code
_entity_poly.pdbx_strand_id
1 'polypeptide(L)'
;MIDYIEANCIVPPLNSHPEYDEDSDTWDVWFEESEGWNPYGLERELICIPLDTLEEAKELIHKSEALVYHEEANKENQESS
;
A
#
# COMPACT_ATOMS: atom_id res chain seq x y z
N MET A 1 -9.48 -5.26 0.80
CA MET A 1 -8.15 -4.89 1.32
C MET A 1 -7.40 -4.06 0.29
N ILE A 2 -7.27 -4.55 -0.95
CA ILE A 2 -6.65 -3.76 -2.02
C ILE A 2 -7.37 -2.42 -2.29
N ASP A 3 -8.72 -2.40 -2.28
CA ASP A 3 -9.49 -1.16 -2.44
C ASP A 3 -9.25 -0.13 -1.32
N TYR A 4 -8.93 -0.60 -0.11
CA TYR A 4 -8.60 0.30 1.01
C TYR A 4 -7.22 0.93 0.80
N ILE A 5 -6.25 0.13 0.34
CA ILE A 5 -4.90 0.58 0.02
C ILE A 5 -4.94 1.59 -1.12
N GLU A 6 -5.66 1.31 -2.20
CA GLU A 6 -5.81 2.24 -3.33
C GLU A 6 -6.41 3.59 -2.91
N ALA A 7 -7.36 3.58 -1.96
CA ALA A 7 -8.01 4.81 -1.51
C ALA A 7 -7.22 5.60 -0.46
N ASN A 8 -6.43 4.93 0.40
CA ASN A 8 -5.87 5.54 1.61
C ASN A 8 -4.34 5.44 1.73
N CYS A 9 -3.66 4.75 0.81
CA CYS A 9 -2.23 4.50 0.91
C CYS A 9 -1.49 4.96 -0.36
N ILE A 10 -0.22 5.32 -0.18
CA ILE A 10 0.74 5.43 -1.28
C ILE A 10 1.21 4.02 -1.64
N VAL A 11 1.13 3.69 -2.93
CA VAL A 11 1.66 2.44 -3.50
C VAL A 11 2.98 2.71 -4.24
N PRO A 12 3.92 1.74 -4.28
CA PRO A 12 3.88 0.41 -3.64
C PRO A 12 4.15 0.47 -2.11
N PRO A 13 4.01 -0.64 -1.36
CA PRO A 13 4.37 -0.69 0.06
C PRO A 13 5.83 -0.33 0.30
N LEU A 14 6.13 0.09 1.54
CA LEU A 14 7.47 0.48 1.98
C LEU A 14 8.43 -0.70 2.03
N ASN A 15 7.93 -1.88 2.42
CA ASN A 15 8.70 -3.10 2.46
C ASN A 15 8.48 -3.94 1.20
N SER A 16 9.59 -4.36 0.55
CA SER A 16 9.54 -5.26 -0.61
C SER A 16 9.24 -6.72 -0.23
N HIS A 17 9.28 -7.05 1.06
CA HIS A 17 8.95 -8.36 1.60
C HIS A 17 8.16 -8.20 2.90
N PRO A 18 7.15 -9.06 3.16
CA PRO A 18 6.42 -9.04 4.42
C PRO A 18 7.36 -9.30 5.59
N GLU A 19 7.14 -8.58 6.69
CA GLU A 19 7.88 -8.77 7.93
C GLU A 19 7.07 -9.69 8.86
N TYR A 20 7.69 -10.74 9.40
CA TYR A 20 6.97 -11.60 10.34
C TYR A 20 7.02 -10.99 11.74
N ASP A 21 5.86 -10.77 12.34
CA ASP A 21 5.71 -10.35 13.73
C ASP A 21 5.43 -11.56 14.62
N GLU A 22 6.42 -11.91 15.46
CA GLU A 22 6.33 -13.04 16.38
C GLU A 22 5.33 -12.80 17.53
N ASP A 23 5.07 -11.54 17.89
CA ASP A 23 4.17 -11.22 19.02
C ASP A 23 2.70 -11.45 18.65
N SER A 24 2.35 -11.21 17.38
CA SER A 24 0.99 -11.36 16.84
C SER A 24 0.80 -12.58 15.93
N ASP A 25 1.88 -13.27 15.56
CA ASP A 25 1.90 -14.39 14.60
C ASP A 25 1.33 -14.00 13.22
N THR A 26 1.68 -12.78 12.76
CA THR A 26 1.24 -12.24 11.46
C THR A 26 2.41 -11.85 10.57
N TRP A 27 2.09 -11.63 9.30
CA TRP A 27 2.97 -11.07 8.28
C TRP A 27 2.52 -9.65 7.97
N ASP A 28 3.37 -8.69 8.32
CA ASP A 28 3.09 -7.27 8.27
C ASP A 28 3.58 -6.66 6.96
N VAL A 29 2.69 -5.88 6.33
CA VAL A 29 2.99 -5.06 5.15
C VAL A 29 2.72 -3.61 5.50
N TRP A 30 3.73 -2.75 5.28
CA TRP A 30 3.71 -1.35 5.70
C TRP A 30 3.50 -0.43 4.51
N PHE A 31 2.57 0.50 4.65
CA PHE A 31 2.26 1.54 3.67
C PHE A 31 2.38 2.92 4.29
N GLU A 32 2.65 3.92 3.46
CA GLU A 32 2.47 5.33 3.84
C GLU A 32 1.03 5.74 3.54
N GLU A 33 0.40 6.51 4.43
CA GLU A 33 -0.93 7.09 4.18
C GLU A 33 -0.90 8.08 2.99
N SER A 34 -1.93 8.04 2.14
CA SER A 34 -2.10 8.98 1.03
C SER A 34 -2.49 10.38 1.51
N GLU A 35 -2.25 11.43 0.70
CA GLU A 35 -2.63 12.79 1.08
C GLU A 35 -4.16 12.97 1.13
N GLY A 36 -4.71 13.00 2.34
CA GLY A 36 -6.07 13.43 2.62
C GLY A 36 -6.15 14.90 3.07
N TRP A 37 -7.33 15.52 2.91
CA TRP A 37 -7.59 16.81 3.53
C TRP A 37 -7.56 16.67 5.06
N ASN A 38 -6.49 17.17 5.66
CA ASN A 38 -6.33 17.21 7.10
C ASN A 38 -6.39 18.67 7.59
N PRO A 39 -7.51 19.11 8.21
CA PRO A 39 -7.65 20.48 8.70
C PRO A 39 -6.69 20.83 9.85
N TYR A 40 -6.03 19.82 10.43
CA TYR A 40 -5.09 19.97 11.54
C TYR A 40 -3.63 19.82 11.13
N GLY A 41 -3.36 19.49 9.85
CA GLY A 41 -1.99 19.33 9.34
C GLY A 41 -1.17 18.30 10.11
N LEU A 42 -1.79 17.20 10.56
CA LEU A 42 -1.07 16.11 11.21
C LEU A 42 -0.14 15.44 10.20
N GLU A 43 0.97 14.91 10.71
CA GLU A 43 1.92 14.14 9.92
C GLU A 43 1.26 12.86 9.40
N ARG A 44 1.69 12.40 8.23
CA ARG A 44 1.21 11.15 7.64
C ARG A 44 1.64 9.99 8.52
N GLU A 45 0.74 9.04 8.70
CA GLU A 45 1.01 7.85 9.50
C GLU A 45 1.46 6.67 8.63
N LEU A 46 2.17 5.73 9.27
CA LEU A 46 2.46 4.43 8.69
C LEU A 46 1.29 3.49 8.98
N ILE A 47 0.77 2.88 7.93
CA ILE A 47 -0.33 1.93 8.01
C ILE A 47 0.25 0.52 7.95
N CYS A 48 0.09 -0.25 9.02
CA CYS A 48 0.39 -1.67 9.05
C CYS A 48 -0.84 -2.48 8.63
N ILE A 49 -0.64 -3.42 7.70
CA ILE A 49 -1.63 -4.44 7.35
C ILE A 49 -1.09 -5.80 7.79
N PRO A 50 -1.51 -6.30 8.97
CA PRO A 50 -1.16 -7.64 9.44
C PRO A 50 -1.98 -8.70 8.70
N LEU A 51 -1.32 -9.78 8.28
CA LEU A 51 -1.94 -10.89 7.54
C LEU A 51 -1.56 -12.24 8.15
N ASP A 52 -2.49 -13.18 8.13
CA ASP A 52 -2.32 -14.47 8.80
C ASP A 52 -1.30 -15.37 8.08
N THR A 53 -1.09 -15.16 6.78
CA THR A 53 -0.22 -16.02 5.96
C THR A 53 0.77 -15.22 5.10
N LEU A 54 1.93 -15.84 4.87
CA LEU A 54 2.96 -15.30 3.99
C LEU A 54 2.46 -15.15 2.55
N GLU A 55 1.63 -16.08 2.10
CA GLU A 55 1.03 -16.09 0.78
C GLU A 55 0.12 -14.87 0.56
N GLU A 56 -0.75 -14.56 1.53
CA GLU A 56 -1.62 -13.38 1.47
C GLU A 56 -0.80 -12.08 1.46
N ALA A 57 0.25 -12.00 2.27
CA ALA A 57 1.10 -10.81 2.33
C ALA A 57 1.88 -10.57 1.03
N LYS A 58 2.39 -11.64 0.41
CA LYS A 58 3.01 -11.57 -0.91
C LYS A 58 2.01 -11.19 -2.00
N GLU A 59 0.80 -11.74 -1.95
CA GLU A 59 -0.25 -11.41 -2.91
C GLU A 59 -0.65 -9.94 -2.78
N LEU A 60 -0.73 -9.41 -1.56
CA LEU A 60 -1.02 -8.00 -1.30
C LEU A 60 0.04 -7.09 -1.92
N ILE A 61 1.32 -7.34 -1.65
CA ILE A 61 2.44 -6.59 -2.24
C ILE A 61 2.34 -6.62 -3.77
N HIS A 62 2.16 -7.81 -4.35
CA HIS A 62 2.10 -7.96 -5.81
C HIS A 62 0.92 -7.20 -6.44
N LYS A 63 -0.26 -7.23 -5.80
CA LYS A 63 -1.42 -6.45 -6.25
C LYS A 63 -1.18 -4.95 -6.13
N SER A 64 -0.54 -4.50 -5.06
CA SER A 64 -0.19 -3.08 -4.85
C SER A 64 0.82 -2.59 -5.88
N GLU A 65 1.82 -3.40 -6.26
CA GLU A 65 2.75 -3.08 -7.34
C GLU A 65 2.04 -2.96 -8.69
N ALA A 66 1.06 -3.84 -8.97
CA ALA A 66 0.27 -3.77 -10.20
C ALA A 66 -0.52 -2.45 -10.32
N LEU A 67 -0.97 -1.87 -9.21
CA LEU A 67 -1.64 -0.56 -9.21
C LEU A 67 -0.72 0.57 -9.70
N VAL A 68 0.57 0.54 -9.35
CA VAL A 68 1.56 1.54 -9.79
C VAL A 68 1.63 1.57 -11.32
N TYR A 69 1.75 0.41 -11.95
CA TYR A 69 1.80 0.31 -13.42
C TYR A 69 0.52 0.81 -14.10
N HIS A 70 -0.65 0.58 -13.48
CA HIS A 70 -1.91 1.09 -14.00
C HIS A 70 -2.03 2.61 -13.90
N GLU A 71 -1.54 3.23 -12.81
CA GLU A 71 -1.50 4.68 -12.66
C GLU A 71 -0.56 5.34 -13.67
N GLU A 72 0.63 4.78 -13.87
CA GLU A 72 1.63 5.30 -14.82
C GLU A 72 1.09 5.25 -16.26
N ALA A 73 0.53 4.11 -16.67
CA ALA A 73 -0.06 3.96 -18.00
C ALA A 73 -1.25 4.92 -18.25
N ASN A 74 -2.00 5.27 -17.20
CA ASN A 74 -3.12 6.21 -17.33
C ASN A 74 -2.63 7.67 -17.45
N LYS A 75 -1.55 8.04 -16.74
CA LYS A 75 -0.92 9.37 -16.85
C LYS A 75 -0.32 9.59 -18.24
N GLU A 76 0.42 8.62 -18.79
CA GLU A 76 1.02 8.72 -20.14
C GLU A 76 -0.04 8.90 -21.25
N ASN A 77 -1.20 8.27 -21.12
CA ASN A 77 -2.31 8.43 -22.07
C ASN A 77 -2.98 9.81 -21.97
N GLN A 78 -3.00 10.45 -20.80
CA GLN A 78 -3.56 11.79 -20.62
C GLN A 78 -2.62 12.91 -21.09
N GLU A 79 -1.30 12.74 -20.97
CA GLU A 79 -0.32 13.73 -21.43
C GLU A 79 -0.09 13.72 -22.96
N SER A 80 -0.59 12.70 -23.65
CA SER A 80 -0.50 12.55 -25.11
C SER A 80 -1.73 13.04 -25.90
N SER A 81 -2.71 13.69 -25.24
CA SER A 81 -3.97 14.19 -25.83
C SER A 81 -4.06 15.71 -25.94
#